data_AF-J3CNV9-F1
#
_entry.id   AF-J3CNV9-F1
#
_cell.length_a   1.000
_cell.length_b   1.000
_cell.length_c   1.000
_cell.angle_alpha   90.00
_cell.angle_beta   90.00
_cell.angle_gamma   90.00
#
_symmetry.space_group_name_H-M   'P 1'
#
loop_
_entity.id
_entity.type
_entity.pdbx_description
1 polymer ?
#
loop_
_entity_poly.entity_id
_entity_poly.type
_entity_poly.pdbx_seq_one_letter_code
_entity_poly.pdbx_strand_id
1 'polypeptide(L)'
;MSVKAKKHLGQHFLTDENIARKIVEGLSCEHYNNVMEVGPGMGVLTKYLLEKDQTVYLAEIDTESIEYLKNHYPKIGEQTFVGDFLKQDFDFIHGEQIAIIGNFPYNISSQILFKIIDYYELVPEMVGMFQKEVAERTAAVPRTKDYGILSVLVQAYYDVKYLFTVHENVFNPPPKVKSGVIKLTRNPKEGLAGNEILFKQIVKAGFNQRRKKLSNALKVLNIPEAMKTHEFLDKRAEELSVSDFIAFTILWKQNQ
;
A
#
# COMPACT_ATOMS: atom_id res chain seq x y z
N MET A 1 -12.98 -7.24 28.58
CA MET A 1 -11.97 -8.25 28.17
C MET A 1 -10.81 -7.52 27.51
N SER A 2 -9.56 -7.87 27.82
CA SER A 2 -8.37 -7.24 27.19
C SER A 2 -7.85 -8.13 26.07
N VAL A 3 -7.75 -7.62 24.84
CA VAL A 3 -7.10 -8.31 23.73
C VAL A 3 -5.58 -8.29 23.96
N LYS A 4 -4.92 -9.44 23.86
CA LYS A 4 -3.45 -9.53 24.00
C LYS A 4 -2.79 -9.46 22.63
N ALA A 5 -1.75 -8.62 22.51
CA ALA A 5 -0.99 -8.51 21.27
C ALA A 5 -0.28 -9.83 20.92
N LYS A 6 -0.53 -10.34 19.72
CA LYS A 6 0.05 -11.56 19.17
C LYS A 6 1.24 -11.21 18.29
N LYS A 7 2.45 -11.57 18.74
CA LYS A 7 3.71 -11.27 18.02
C LYS A 7 3.74 -11.81 16.59
N HIS A 8 3.17 -13.01 16.36
CA HIS A 8 3.15 -13.64 15.03
C HIS A 8 2.24 -12.91 14.03
N LEU A 9 1.28 -12.13 14.51
CA LEU A 9 0.42 -11.26 13.70
C LEU A 9 0.99 -9.84 13.53
N GLY A 10 2.15 -9.54 14.14
CA GLY A 10 2.75 -8.20 14.07
C GLY A 10 1.93 -7.10 14.75
N GLN A 11 1.09 -7.46 15.72
CA GLN A 11 0.19 -6.51 16.39
C GLN A 11 0.94 -5.52 17.29
N HIS A 12 0.78 -4.24 16.98
CA HIS A 12 1.20 -3.10 17.80
C HIS A 12 -0.01 -2.16 17.93
N PHE A 13 -0.65 -2.13 19.10
CA PHE A 13 -1.86 -1.32 19.28
C PHE A 13 -1.47 0.14 19.49
N LEU A 14 -1.89 1.01 18.57
CA LEU A 14 -1.77 2.45 18.73
C LEU A 14 -2.64 2.90 19.92
N THR A 15 -2.07 3.68 20.82
CA THR A 15 -2.75 4.20 22.03
C THR A 15 -2.98 5.71 22.01
N ASP A 16 -2.34 6.43 21.07
CA ASP A 16 -2.50 7.88 20.93
C ASP A 16 -3.69 8.23 20.03
N GLU A 17 -4.69 8.84 20.66
CA GLU A 17 -5.96 9.21 20.06
C GLU A 17 -5.86 10.35 19.05
N ASN A 18 -4.89 11.25 19.23
CA ASN A 18 -4.68 12.34 18.28
C ASN A 18 -4.06 11.82 16.99
N ILE A 19 -3.16 10.85 17.07
CA ILE A 19 -2.61 10.17 15.89
C ILE A 19 -3.72 9.40 15.18
N ALA A 20 -4.54 8.64 15.92
CA ALA A 20 -5.65 7.89 15.35
C ALA A 20 -6.62 8.81 14.57
N ARG A 21 -7.03 9.92 15.18
CA ARG A 21 -7.86 10.93 14.52
C ARG A 21 -7.20 11.49 13.25
N LYS A 22 -5.92 11.86 13.31
CA LYS A 22 -5.17 12.37 12.14
C LYS A 22 -5.07 11.38 10.98
N ILE A 23 -4.96 10.08 11.28
CA ILE A 23 -4.97 9.03 10.23
C ILE A 23 -6.34 9.01 9.56
N VAL A 24 -7.43 8.98 10.34
CA VAL A 24 -8.80 8.95 9.82
C VAL A 24 -9.18 10.25 9.08
N GLU A 25 -8.69 11.40 9.52
CA GLU A 25 -8.82 12.70 8.84
C GLU A 25 -8.00 12.79 7.55
N GLY A 26 -7.04 11.89 7.34
CA GLY A 26 -6.29 11.82 6.08
C GLY A 26 -7.16 11.35 4.91
N LEU A 27 -8.23 10.59 5.20
CA LEU A 27 -9.21 10.18 4.21
C LEU A 27 -10.04 11.39 3.76
N SER A 28 -10.19 11.55 2.44
CA SER A 28 -11.05 12.61 1.89
C SER A 28 -12.53 12.33 2.16
N CYS A 29 -12.93 11.07 2.10
CA CYS A 29 -14.34 10.65 2.08
C CYS A 29 -15.12 11.29 0.91
N GLU A 30 -14.43 11.55 -0.20
CA GLU A 30 -15.00 12.13 -1.40
C GLU A 30 -15.10 11.06 -2.49
N HIS A 31 -16.26 10.98 -3.14
CA HIS A 31 -16.52 10.10 -4.29
C HIS A 31 -16.50 8.58 -4.01
N TYR A 32 -16.48 8.18 -2.75
CA TYR A 32 -16.71 6.80 -2.32
C TYR A 32 -17.55 6.77 -1.04
N ASN A 33 -18.26 5.66 -0.82
CA ASN A 33 -19.09 5.45 0.37
C ASN A 33 -18.57 4.34 1.29
N ASN A 34 -17.67 3.50 0.77
CA ASN A 34 -17.17 2.32 1.47
C ASN A 34 -15.76 2.59 1.99
N VAL A 35 -15.52 2.23 3.24
CA VAL A 35 -14.19 2.28 3.86
C VAL A 35 -13.90 0.95 4.50
N MET A 36 -12.74 0.37 4.19
CA MET A 36 -12.27 -0.84 4.86
C MET A 36 -11.06 -0.55 5.73
N GLU A 37 -11.19 -0.86 7.01
CA GLU A 37 -10.07 -0.88 7.94
C GLU A 37 -9.41 -2.27 7.94
N VAL A 38 -8.10 -2.31 7.68
CA VAL A 38 -7.30 -3.54 7.73
C VAL A 38 -6.58 -3.62 9.07
N GLY A 39 -6.85 -4.69 9.81
CA GLY A 39 -6.30 -4.91 11.15
C GLY A 39 -6.79 -3.89 12.18
N PRO A 40 -8.11 -3.80 12.43
CA PRO A 40 -8.68 -2.85 13.39
C PRO A 40 -8.18 -3.08 14.83
N GLY A 41 -7.82 -4.31 15.19
CA GLY A 41 -7.37 -4.65 16.54
C GLY A 41 -8.40 -4.24 17.60
N MET A 42 -8.03 -3.34 18.51
CA MET A 42 -8.93 -2.81 19.54
C MET A 42 -9.80 -1.62 19.06
N GLY A 43 -9.78 -1.31 17.78
CA GLY A 43 -10.68 -0.33 17.16
C GLY A 43 -10.32 1.13 17.37
N VAL A 44 -9.01 1.43 17.50
CA VAL A 44 -8.52 2.79 17.73
C VAL A 44 -8.82 3.73 16.56
N LEU A 45 -8.77 3.25 15.32
CA LEU A 45 -9.26 4.00 14.16
C LEU A 45 -10.76 3.76 13.93
N THR A 46 -11.22 2.52 14.12
CA THR A 46 -12.63 2.11 13.94
C THR A 46 -13.60 3.08 14.60
N LYS A 47 -13.34 3.48 15.84
CA LYS A 47 -14.25 4.39 16.56
C LYS A 47 -14.48 5.72 15.84
N TYR A 48 -13.43 6.30 15.23
CA TYR A 48 -13.51 7.55 14.48
C TYR A 48 -14.09 7.33 13.07
N LEU A 49 -13.90 6.14 12.50
CA LEU A 49 -14.54 5.76 11.25
C LEU A 49 -16.06 5.65 11.41
N LEU A 50 -16.54 5.09 12.53
CA LEU A 50 -17.97 4.95 12.84
C LEU A 50 -18.70 6.28 13.11
N GLU A 51 -17.96 7.37 13.27
CA GLU A 51 -18.49 8.74 13.37
C GLU A 51 -18.75 9.37 11.99
N LYS A 52 -18.16 8.81 10.92
CA LYS A 52 -18.35 9.27 9.54
C LYS A 52 -19.58 8.63 8.89
N ASP A 53 -20.11 9.29 7.87
CA ASP A 53 -21.22 8.79 7.05
C ASP A 53 -20.70 7.87 5.94
N GLN A 54 -20.09 6.76 6.32
CA GLN A 54 -19.49 5.78 5.41
C GLN A 54 -19.87 4.36 5.86
N THR A 55 -20.02 3.45 4.92
CA THR A 55 -20.14 2.02 5.20
C THR A 55 -18.76 1.47 5.57
N VAL A 56 -18.61 1.02 6.81
CA VAL A 56 -17.34 0.50 7.34
C VAL A 56 -17.28 -1.01 7.20
N TYR A 57 -16.16 -1.51 6.67
CA TYR A 57 -15.79 -2.91 6.62
C TYR A 57 -14.51 -3.15 7.40
N LEU A 58 -14.38 -4.30 8.04
CA LEU A 58 -13.26 -4.64 8.92
C LEU A 58 -12.59 -5.94 8.45
N ALA A 59 -11.36 -5.84 7.97
CA ALA A 59 -10.56 -7.01 7.64
C ALA A 59 -9.73 -7.41 8.86
N GLU A 60 -10.22 -8.40 9.61
CA GLU A 60 -9.62 -8.92 10.83
C GLU A 60 -9.68 -10.46 10.84
N ILE A 61 -8.60 -11.09 11.29
CA ILE A 61 -8.48 -12.55 11.44
C ILE A 61 -8.37 -12.98 12.90
N ASP A 62 -8.08 -12.04 13.80
CA ASP A 62 -7.99 -12.29 15.23
C ASP A 62 -9.38 -12.30 15.87
N THR A 63 -9.88 -13.50 16.19
CA THR A 63 -11.21 -13.70 16.77
C THR A 63 -11.40 -12.98 18.11
N GLU A 64 -10.35 -12.78 18.90
CA GLU A 64 -10.41 -11.98 20.13
C GLU A 64 -10.68 -10.50 19.84
N SER A 65 -10.09 -9.96 18.77
CA SER A 65 -10.31 -8.58 18.32
C SER A 65 -11.73 -8.43 17.74
N ILE A 66 -12.19 -9.39 16.95
CA ILE A 66 -13.57 -9.42 16.41
C ILE A 66 -14.59 -9.37 17.54
N GLU A 67 -14.47 -10.27 18.53
CA GLU A 67 -15.38 -10.33 19.67
C GLU A 67 -15.30 -9.05 20.53
N TYR A 68 -14.10 -8.51 20.72
CA TYR A 68 -13.91 -7.24 21.39
C TYR A 68 -14.68 -6.12 20.68
N LEU A 69 -14.53 -5.98 19.37
CA LEU A 69 -15.15 -4.92 18.57
C LEU A 69 -16.67 -5.01 18.59
N LYS A 70 -17.25 -6.20 18.42
CA LYS A 70 -18.71 -6.43 18.51
C LYS A 70 -19.28 -6.00 19.86
N ASN A 71 -18.56 -6.28 20.95
CA ASN A 71 -19.01 -5.94 22.30
C ASN A 71 -18.85 -4.44 22.64
N HIS A 72 -17.88 -3.74 22.05
CA HIS A 72 -17.59 -2.34 22.38
C HIS A 72 -18.32 -1.34 21.48
N TYR A 73 -18.65 -1.72 20.24
CA TYR A 73 -19.24 -0.83 19.26
C TYR A 73 -20.58 -1.38 18.75
N PRO A 74 -21.72 -0.84 19.19
CA PRO A 74 -23.05 -1.35 18.81
C PRO A 74 -23.36 -1.33 17.31
N LYS A 75 -22.65 -0.49 16.53
CA LYS A 75 -22.77 -0.41 15.07
C LYS A 75 -22.04 -1.55 14.34
N ILE A 76 -21.17 -2.29 15.02
CA ILE A 76 -20.39 -3.39 14.43
C ILE A 76 -21.17 -4.71 14.62
N GLY A 77 -21.46 -5.38 13.51
CA GLY A 77 -22.06 -6.72 13.50
C GLY A 77 -21.19 -7.72 12.73
N GLU A 78 -21.66 -8.96 12.57
CA GLU A 78 -20.96 -9.98 11.78
C GLU A 78 -20.72 -9.52 10.33
N GLN A 79 -21.72 -8.87 9.74
CA GLN A 79 -21.68 -8.36 8.37
C GLN A 79 -20.63 -7.27 8.13
N THR A 80 -20.09 -6.68 9.20
CA THR A 80 -19.02 -5.68 9.12
C THR A 80 -17.67 -6.34 8.84
N PHE A 81 -17.48 -7.62 9.17
CA PHE A 81 -16.20 -8.30 9.03
C PHE A 81 -16.07 -9.00 7.67
N VAL A 82 -14.90 -8.84 7.03
CA VAL A 82 -14.58 -9.44 5.72
C VAL A 82 -13.38 -10.41 5.79
N GLY A 83 -12.90 -10.73 6.98
CA GLY A 83 -11.84 -11.72 7.20
C GLY A 83 -10.44 -11.26 6.78
N ASP A 84 -9.68 -12.15 6.14
CA ASP A 84 -8.28 -11.93 5.76
C ASP A 84 -8.16 -11.00 4.55
N PHE A 85 -7.69 -9.76 4.78
CA PHE A 85 -7.48 -8.77 3.73
C PHE A 85 -6.71 -9.33 2.53
N LEU A 86 -5.68 -10.15 2.74
CA LEU A 86 -4.86 -10.67 1.64
C LEU A 86 -5.59 -11.71 0.79
N LYS A 87 -6.60 -12.39 1.34
CA LYS A 87 -7.40 -13.40 0.63
C LYS A 87 -8.73 -12.90 0.10
N GLN A 88 -9.18 -11.73 0.57
CA GLN A 88 -10.49 -11.20 0.26
C GLN A 88 -10.64 -10.68 -1.18
N ASP A 89 -11.74 -11.01 -1.85
CA ASP A 89 -12.19 -10.28 -3.05
C ASP A 89 -13.09 -9.10 -2.65
N PHE A 90 -13.14 -8.06 -3.49
CA PHE A 90 -13.98 -6.87 -3.24
C PHE A 90 -15.37 -7.01 -3.87
N ASP A 91 -15.90 -8.23 -3.96
CA ASP A 91 -17.21 -8.44 -4.61
C ASP A 91 -18.37 -7.93 -3.76
N PHE A 92 -18.17 -7.86 -2.43
CA PHE A 92 -19.16 -7.39 -1.46
C PHE A 92 -19.53 -5.90 -1.57
N ILE A 93 -18.72 -5.10 -2.29
CA ILE A 93 -19.06 -3.69 -2.61
C ILE A 93 -19.74 -3.56 -3.98
N HIS A 94 -20.06 -4.66 -4.66
CA HIS A 94 -20.84 -4.67 -5.90
C HIS A 94 -20.29 -3.75 -7.02
N GLY A 95 -18.96 -3.65 -7.12
CA GLY A 95 -18.28 -2.80 -8.10
C GLY A 95 -18.21 -1.32 -7.74
N GLU A 96 -18.69 -0.92 -6.57
CA GLU A 96 -18.46 0.41 -6.02
C GLU A 96 -16.99 0.62 -5.61
N GLN A 97 -16.64 1.84 -5.24
CA GLN A 97 -15.31 2.17 -4.76
C GLN A 97 -15.19 1.99 -3.24
N ILE A 98 -14.00 1.59 -2.80
CA ILE A 98 -13.67 1.39 -1.39
C ILE A 98 -12.32 2.02 -1.04
N ALA A 99 -12.32 2.92 -0.06
CA ALA A 99 -11.07 3.44 0.49
C ALA A 99 -10.50 2.47 1.52
N ILE A 100 -9.17 2.34 1.55
CA ILE A 100 -8.47 1.46 2.48
C ILE A 100 -7.83 2.29 3.59
N ILE A 101 -7.97 1.85 4.84
CA ILE A 101 -7.32 2.49 5.98
C ILE A 101 -6.74 1.46 6.95
N GLY A 102 -5.72 1.83 7.70
CA GLY A 102 -5.26 0.97 8.79
C GLY A 102 -4.01 1.42 9.49
N ASN A 103 -3.86 0.94 10.72
CA ASN A 103 -2.56 0.76 11.36
C ASN A 103 -2.03 -0.61 10.96
N PHE A 104 -1.45 -0.69 9.76
CA PHE A 104 -1.24 -1.97 9.12
C PHE A 104 -0.23 -2.87 9.86
N PRO A 105 -0.45 -4.19 9.90
CA PRO A 105 0.53 -5.11 10.45
C PRO A 105 1.85 -5.09 9.65
N TYR A 106 2.97 -5.04 10.36
CA TYR A 106 4.29 -4.81 9.74
C TYR A 106 4.80 -6.00 8.92
N ASN A 107 4.37 -7.22 9.27
CA ASN A 107 4.76 -8.45 8.57
C ASN A 107 4.18 -8.54 7.15
N ILE A 108 3.10 -7.81 6.85
CA ILE A 108 2.40 -7.89 5.56
C ILE A 108 2.36 -6.57 4.79
N SER A 109 3.11 -5.56 5.23
CA SER A 109 3.05 -4.18 4.70
C SER A 109 3.19 -4.09 3.16
N SER A 110 4.18 -4.76 2.57
CA SER A 110 4.34 -4.75 1.10
C SER A 110 3.23 -5.51 0.37
N GLN A 111 2.70 -6.58 0.97
CA GLN A 111 1.61 -7.37 0.36
C GLN A 111 0.32 -6.55 0.36
N ILE A 112 0.09 -5.72 1.39
CA ILE A 112 -1.03 -4.78 1.41
C ILE A 112 -0.96 -3.81 0.23
N LEU A 113 0.20 -3.18 0.04
CA LEU A 113 0.41 -2.23 -1.07
C LEU A 113 0.23 -2.89 -2.43
N PHE A 114 0.75 -4.11 -2.63
CA PHE A 114 0.56 -4.84 -3.89
C PHE A 114 -0.89 -5.23 -4.12
N LYS A 115 -1.63 -5.64 -3.09
CA LYS A 115 -3.05 -5.92 -3.22
C LYS A 115 -3.86 -4.67 -3.58
N ILE A 116 -3.53 -3.53 -2.99
CA ILE A 116 -4.15 -2.25 -3.37
C ILE A 116 -3.91 -1.95 -4.85
N ILE A 117 -2.69 -2.16 -5.36
CA ILE A 117 -2.38 -2.02 -6.79
C ILE A 117 -3.18 -3.00 -7.64
N ASP A 118 -3.27 -4.27 -7.24
CA ASP A 118 -4.00 -5.30 -8.00
C ASP A 118 -5.50 -4.97 -8.12
N TYR A 119 -6.05 -4.15 -7.20
CA TYR A 119 -7.44 -3.66 -7.21
C TYR A 119 -7.54 -2.13 -7.38
N TYR A 120 -6.59 -1.50 -8.07
CA TYR A 120 -6.54 -0.03 -8.13
C TYR A 120 -7.81 0.61 -8.73
N GLU A 121 -8.53 -0.09 -9.60
CA GLU A 121 -9.79 0.38 -10.18
C GLU A 121 -10.93 0.50 -9.17
N LEU A 122 -10.86 -0.22 -8.04
CA LEU A 122 -11.83 -0.14 -6.95
C LEU A 122 -11.34 0.72 -5.79
N VAL A 123 -10.03 0.92 -5.65
CA VAL A 123 -9.43 1.65 -4.53
C VAL A 123 -8.99 3.05 -4.95
N PRO A 124 -9.84 4.09 -4.81
CA PRO A 124 -9.49 5.46 -5.17
C PRO A 124 -8.48 6.08 -4.19
N GLU A 125 -8.48 5.61 -2.94
CA GLU A 125 -7.70 6.21 -1.87
C GLU A 125 -7.25 5.16 -0.84
N MET A 126 -6.05 5.35 -0.30
CA MET A 126 -5.62 4.66 0.91
C MET A 126 -4.94 5.64 1.86
N VAL A 127 -5.21 5.53 3.15
CA VAL A 127 -4.42 6.19 4.19
C VAL A 127 -4.02 5.18 5.21
N GLY A 128 -2.73 5.04 5.49
CA GLY A 128 -2.34 4.06 6.48
C GLY A 128 -0.94 4.19 6.98
N MET A 129 -0.74 3.56 8.12
CA MET A 129 0.51 3.56 8.85
C MET A 129 1.30 2.30 8.57
N PHE A 130 2.56 2.49 8.19
CA PHE A 130 3.52 1.42 7.95
C PHE A 130 4.75 1.63 8.84
N GLN A 131 5.66 0.66 8.87
CA GLN A 131 7.03 0.96 9.32
C GLN A 131 7.60 2.13 8.52
N LYS A 132 8.34 3.00 9.19
CA LYS A 132 8.85 4.24 8.60
C LYS A 132 9.63 3.98 7.30
N GLU A 133 10.48 2.95 7.27
CA GLU A 133 11.23 2.58 6.06
C GLU A 133 10.30 2.24 4.90
N VAL A 134 9.22 1.48 5.12
CA VAL A 134 8.27 1.12 4.05
C VAL A 134 7.55 2.37 3.54
N ALA A 135 7.11 3.25 4.44
CA ALA A 135 6.49 4.51 4.08
C ALA A 135 7.43 5.42 3.26
N GLU A 136 8.69 5.57 3.69
CA GLU A 136 9.72 6.34 2.98
C GLU A 136 10.04 5.73 1.61
N ARG A 137 10.20 4.41 1.52
CA ARG A 137 10.44 3.71 0.25
C ARG A 137 9.28 3.87 -0.73
N THR A 138 8.03 3.80 -0.25
CA THR A 138 6.86 3.99 -1.12
C THR A 138 6.80 5.41 -1.67
N ALA A 139 7.16 6.42 -0.86
CA ALA A 139 7.18 7.83 -1.25
C ALA A 139 8.51 8.30 -1.89
N ALA A 140 9.51 7.42 -2.02
CA ALA A 140 10.84 7.79 -2.48
C ALA A 140 10.83 8.21 -3.96
N VAL A 141 11.75 9.10 -4.31
CA VAL A 141 11.94 9.62 -5.67
C VAL A 141 13.23 9.10 -6.30
N PRO A 142 13.40 9.14 -7.64
CA PRO A 142 14.60 8.66 -8.31
C PRO A 142 15.90 9.21 -7.70
N ARG A 143 16.98 8.44 -7.82
CA ARG A 143 18.33 8.76 -7.32
C ARG A 143 18.42 8.91 -5.80
N THR A 144 17.48 8.34 -5.06
CA THR A 144 17.56 8.23 -3.58
C THR A 144 17.81 6.79 -3.14
N LYS A 145 18.38 6.63 -1.95
CA LYS A 145 18.65 5.31 -1.37
C LYS A 145 17.38 4.47 -1.20
N ASP A 146 16.25 5.09 -0.90
CA ASP A 146 15.00 4.40 -0.62
C ASP A 146 14.19 4.08 -1.89
N TYR A 147 14.55 4.68 -3.03
CA TYR A 147 13.89 4.41 -4.31
C TYR A 147 14.11 2.98 -4.79
N GLY A 148 13.02 2.30 -5.14
CA GLY A 148 13.03 0.88 -5.45
C GLY A 148 11.76 0.39 -6.10
N ILE A 149 11.59 -0.94 -6.08
CA ILE A 149 10.41 -1.63 -6.63
C ILE A 149 9.10 -1.06 -6.07
N LEU A 150 9.02 -0.85 -4.75
CA LEU A 150 7.80 -0.30 -4.12
C LEU A 150 7.48 1.10 -4.64
N SER A 151 8.49 1.97 -4.72
CA SER A 151 8.33 3.34 -5.21
C SER A 151 7.75 3.33 -6.61
N VAL A 152 8.39 2.59 -7.54
CA VAL A 152 8.00 2.59 -8.95
C VAL A 152 6.63 1.94 -9.15
N LEU A 153 6.40 0.79 -8.52
CA LEU A 153 5.14 0.06 -8.72
C LEU A 153 3.96 0.78 -8.08
N VAL A 154 4.10 1.39 -6.91
CA VAL A 154 2.97 2.15 -6.30
C VAL A 154 2.74 3.45 -7.06
N GLN A 155 3.80 4.20 -7.36
CA GLN A 155 3.69 5.51 -8.01
C GLN A 155 3.22 5.45 -9.47
N ALA A 156 3.24 4.26 -10.09
CA ALA A 156 2.63 4.02 -11.40
C ALA A 156 1.09 4.09 -11.35
N TYR A 157 0.47 3.79 -10.21
CA TYR A 157 -0.99 3.76 -10.05
C TYR A 157 -1.52 4.87 -9.13
N TYR A 158 -0.68 5.42 -8.26
CA TYR A 158 -1.09 6.36 -7.21
C TYR A 158 -0.12 7.54 -7.08
N ASP A 159 -0.63 8.70 -6.73
CA ASP A 159 0.18 9.74 -6.10
C ASP A 159 0.38 9.38 -4.63
N VAL A 160 1.64 9.40 -4.19
CA VAL A 160 2.05 9.05 -2.83
C VAL A 160 2.40 10.31 -2.06
N LYS A 161 1.73 10.55 -0.93
CA LYS A 161 2.05 11.64 -0.01
C LYS A 161 2.45 11.08 1.35
N TYR A 162 3.65 11.41 1.82
CA TYR A 162 4.06 11.15 3.20
C TYR A 162 3.40 12.19 4.11
N LEU A 163 2.53 11.75 5.01
CA LEU A 163 1.76 12.66 5.86
C LEU A 163 2.56 13.06 7.10
N PHE A 164 2.98 12.09 7.91
CA PHE A 164 3.75 12.35 9.13
C PHE A 164 4.41 11.07 9.68
N THR A 165 5.43 11.26 10.53
CA THR A 165 6.10 10.19 11.28
C THR A 165 5.46 10.02 12.65
N VAL A 166 5.35 8.77 13.10
CA VAL A 166 4.81 8.39 14.42
C VAL A 166 5.91 7.70 15.24
N HIS A 167 6.03 8.07 16.52
CA HIS A 167 7.02 7.51 17.43
C HIS A 167 6.55 6.15 18.00
N GLU A 168 7.47 5.22 18.19
CA GLU A 168 7.21 3.89 18.74
C GLU A 168 6.59 3.87 20.14
N ASN A 169 6.68 4.97 20.90
CA ASN A 169 6.22 5.04 22.30
C ASN A 169 4.70 5.20 22.41
N VAL A 170 4.01 5.50 21.31
CA VAL A 170 2.56 5.61 21.26
C VAL A 170 1.87 4.27 20.95
N PHE A 171 2.60 3.16 21.10
CA PHE A 171 2.09 1.81 20.86
C PHE A 171 2.26 0.92 22.09
N ASN A 172 1.38 -0.07 22.22
CA ASN A 172 1.47 -1.11 23.22
C ASN A 172 1.29 -2.51 22.58
N PRO A 173 2.31 -3.39 22.60
CA PRO A 173 3.70 -3.10 22.96
C PRO A 173 4.36 -2.17 21.92
N PRO A 174 5.40 -1.40 22.32
CA PRO A 174 6.11 -0.53 21.38
C PRO A 174 6.86 -1.34 20.30
N PRO A 175 6.78 -0.95 19.01
CA PRO A 175 7.64 -1.50 17.98
C PRO A 175 9.10 -1.07 18.17
N LYS A 176 10.02 -1.73 17.46
CA LYS A 176 11.45 -1.40 17.50
C LYS A 176 11.86 -0.23 16.61
N VAL A 177 10.94 0.24 15.77
CA VAL A 177 11.18 1.26 14.74
C VAL A 177 10.02 2.23 14.74
N LYS A 178 10.30 3.45 14.28
CA LYS A 178 9.27 4.46 14.00
C LYS A 178 8.33 3.99 12.88
N SER A 179 7.18 4.62 12.84
CA SER A 179 6.16 4.39 11.82
C SER A 179 6.00 5.64 10.95
N GLY A 180 5.49 5.47 9.74
CA GLY A 180 5.17 6.56 8.82
C GLY A 180 3.75 6.38 8.29
N VAL A 181 2.98 7.46 8.27
CA VAL A 181 1.66 7.49 7.67
C VAL A 181 1.78 8.06 6.27
N ILE A 182 1.24 7.33 5.29
CA ILE A 182 1.18 7.76 3.89
C ILE A 182 -0.27 7.80 3.42
N LYS A 183 -0.52 8.67 2.43
CA LYS A 183 -1.74 8.71 1.64
C LYS A 183 -1.42 8.32 0.21
N LEU A 184 -2.22 7.43 -0.34
CA LEU A 184 -2.28 7.12 -1.77
C LEU A 184 -3.55 7.74 -2.35
N THR A 185 -3.42 8.44 -3.47
CA THR A 185 -4.56 8.95 -4.24
C THR A 185 -4.44 8.41 -5.66
N ARG A 186 -5.48 7.73 -6.14
CA ARG A 186 -5.42 7.00 -7.41
C ARG A 186 -5.12 7.96 -8.56
N ASN A 187 -4.05 7.67 -9.28
CA ASN A 187 -3.58 8.42 -10.43
C ASN A 187 -2.74 7.52 -11.35
N PRO A 188 -3.38 6.60 -12.10
CA PRO A 188 -2.68 5.72 -13.03
C PRO A 188 -1.97 6.54 -14.10
N LYS A 189 -0.66 6.33 -14.24
CA LYS A 189 0.17 7.09 -15.17
C LYS A 189 -0.12 6.67 -16.61
N GLU A 190 -0.11 7.66 -17.50
CA GLU A 190 -0.38 7.46 -18.93
C GLU A 190 0.54 6.39 -19.53
N GLY A 191 -0.04 5.53 -20.38
CA GLY A 191 0.70 4.46 -21.06
C GLY A 191 0.89 3.19 -20.22
N LEU A 192 0.50 3.17 -18.95
CA LEU A 192 0.56 1.96 -18.12
C LEU A 192 -0.48 0.91 -18.54
N ALA A 193 -1.69 1.35 -18.89
CA ALA A 193 -2.79 0.47 -19.27
C ALA A 193 -2.40 -0.46 -20.44
N GLY A 194 -2.57 -1.77 -20.24
CA GLY A 194 -2.17 -2.81 -21.19
C GLY A 194 -0.68 -3.16 -21.20
N ASN A 195 0.15 -2.52 -20.36
CA ASN A 195 1.60 -2.75 -20.26
C ASN A 195 2.03 -3.23 -18.86
N GLU A 196 1.09 -3.48 -17.96
CA GLU A 196 1.28 -3.70 -16.52
C GLU A 196 2.20 -4.90 -16.23
N ILE A 197 1.99 -6.01 -16.96
CA ILE A 197 2.76 -7.25 -16.76
C ILE A 197 4.22 -7.03 -17.11
N LEU A 198 4.51 -6.51 -18.32
CA LEU A 198 5.87 -6.28 -18.78
C LEU A 198 6.55 -5.17 -17.96
N PHE A 199 5.82 -4.10 -17.63
CA PHE A 199 6.28 -3.04 -16.74
C PHE A 199 6.75 -3.60 -15.40
N LYS A 200 5.92 -4.43 -14.74
CA LYS A 200 6.25 -5.09 -13.47
C LYS A 200 7.48 -5.99 -13.60
N GLN A 201 7.63 -6.71 -14.71
CA GLN A 201 8.81 -7.55 -14.99
C GLN A 201 10.08 -6.72 -15.15
N ILE A 202 10.06 -5.66 -15.96
CA ILE A 202 11.21 -4.76 -16.20
C ILE A 202 11.66 -4.10 -14.90
N VAL A 203 10.71 -3.54 -14.12
CA VAL A 203 11.01 -2.89 -12.83
C VAL A 203 11.65 -3.89 -11.87
N LYS A 204 11.07 -5.08 -11.70
CA LYS A 204 11.64 -6.11 -10.82
C LYS A 204 13.03 -6.56 -11.26
N ALA A 205 13.22 -6.84 -12.55
CA ALA A 205 14.50 -7.26 -13.09
C ALA A 205 15.58 -6.17 -12.90
N GLY A 206 15.24 -4.91 -13.15
CA GLY A 206 16.12 -3.75 -12.95
C GLY A 206 16.60 -3.62 -11.51
N PHE A 207 15.68 -3.63 -10.54
CA PHE A 207 16.04 -3.44 -9.13
C PHE A 207 16.63 -4.68 -8.45
N ASN A 208 16.37 -5.89 -8.95
CA ASN A 208 17.04 -7.12 -8.47
C ASN A 208 18.57 -7.04 -8.66
N GLN A 209 19.03 -6.26 -9.65
CA GLN A 209 20.45 -5.95 -9.83
C GLN A 209 20.71 -4.44 -9.70
N ARG A 210 20.17 -3.79 -8.66
CA ARG A 210 20.19 -2.32 -8.44
C ARG A 210 21.54 -1.63 -8.75
N ARG A 211 22.67 -2.25 -8.42
CA ARG A 211 24.01 -1.67 -8.62
C ARG A 211 24.57 -1.84 -10.05
N LYS A 212 23.89 -2.57 -10.92
CA LYS A 212 24.28 -2.85 -12.31
C LYS A 212 23.49 -1.97 -13.27
N LYS A 213 24.09 -1.69 -14.43
CA LYS A 213 23.39 -1.06 -15.57
C LYS A 213 22.21 -1.93 -16.03
N LEU A 214 21.16 -1.30 -16.57
CA LEU A 214 19.96 -1.99 -17.06
C LEU A 214 20.28 -2.97 -18.21
N SER A 215 21.28 -2.69 -19.04
CA SER A 215 21.85 -3.63 -20.02
C SER A 215 22.25 -4.99 -19.43
N ASN A 216 22.61 -5.05 -18.16
CA ASN A 216 22.93 -6.30 -17.46
C ASN A 216 21.74 -6.84 -16.66
N ALA A 217 21.01 -5.95 -15.99
CA ALA A 217 19.87 -6.33 -15.15
C ALA A 217 18.73 -6.96 -15.96
N LEU A 218 18.48 -6.43 -17.17
CA LEU A 218 17.36 -6.84 -18.03
C LEU A 218 17.69 -7.97 -19.01
N LYS A 219 18.92 -8.52 -19.00
CA LYS A 219 19.30 -9.65 -19.87
C LYS A 219 18.38 -10.85 -19.72
N VAL A 220 17.90 -11.09 -18.50
CA VAL A 220 16.98 -12.19 -18.17
C VAL A 220 15.63 -12.09 -18.91
N LEU A 221 15.28 -10.91 -19.41
CA LEU A 221 14.04 -10.67 -20.15
C LEU A 221 14.22 -10.69 -21.68
N ASN A 222 15.42 -11.01 -22.18
CA ASN A 222 15.77 -10.99 -23.60
C ASN A 222 15.47 -9.63 -24.27
N ILE A 223 16.35 -8.65 -24.02
CA ILE A 223 16.25 -7.29 -24.57
C ILE A 223 16.08 -7.37 -26.12
N PRO A 224 15.00 -6.79 -26.69
CA PRO A 224 14.79 -6.74 -28.14
C PRO A 224 15.99 -6.13 -28.88
N GLU A 225 16.30 -6.63 -30.07
CA GLU A 225 17.47 -6.20 -30.84
C GLU A 225 17.47 -4.68 -31.09
N ALA A 226 16.31 -4.14 -31.47
CA ALA A 226 16.11 -2.71 -31.72
C ALA A 226 16.34 -1.83 -30.48
N MET A 227 16.26 -2.40 -29.27
CA MET A 227 16.42 -1.68 -28.01
C MET A 227 17.86 -1.70 -27.48
N LYS A 228 18.78 -2.48 -28.06
CA LYS A 228 20.14 -2.68 -27.52
C LYS A 228 20.98 -1.40 -27.43
N THR A 229 20.65 -0.38 -28.21
CA THR A 229 21.33 0.93 -28.22
C THR A 229 20.57 2.01 -27.44
N HIS A 230 19.45 1.67 -26.80
CA HIS A 230 18.64 2.63 -26.07
C HIS A 230 19.39 3.18 -24.85
N GLU A 231 19.38 4.51 -24.66
CA GLU A 231 20.18 5.21 -23.64
C GLU A 231 19.96 4.70 -22.21
N PHE A 232 18.75 4.24 -21.89
CA PHE A 232 18.42 3.72 -20.56
C PHE A 232 19.20 2.45 -20.21
N LEU A 233 19.66 1.67 -21.20
CA LEU A 233 20.46 0.47 -20.94
C LEU A 233 21.82 0.78 -20.29
N ASP A 234 22.31 2.01 -20.41
CA ASP A 234 23.52 2.49 -19.73
C ASP A 234 23.27 3.06 -18.33
N LYS A 235 22.02 3.29 -17.97
CA LYS A 235 21.59 3.77 -16.64
C LYS A 235 21.35 2.61 -15.67
N ARG A 236 21.30 2.89 -14.38
CA ARG A 236 20.80 1.97 -13.33
C ARG A 236 19.31 2.18 -13.12
N ALA A 237 18.64 1.14 -12.59
CA ALA A 237 17.20 1.19 -12.31
C ALA A 237 16.81 2.37 -11.41
N GLU A 238 17.64 2.74 -10.43
CA GLU A 238 17.36 3.85 -9.52
C GLU A 238 17.43 5.24 -10.16
N GLU A 239 17.95 5.35 -11.39
CA GLU A 239 18.05 6.61 -12.12
C GLU A 239 16.82 6.91 -12.98
N LEU A 240 15.98 5.91 -13.27
CA LEU A 240 14.78 6.06 -14.08
C LEU A 240 13.60 6.52 -13.22
N SER A 241 12.84 7.49 -13.72
CA SER A 241 11.53 7.84 -13.22
C SER A 241 10.48 6.77 -13.55
N VAL A 242 9.30 6.85 -12.93
CA VAL A 242 8.15 6.00 -13.27
C VAL A 242 7.78 6.14 -14.74
N SER A 243 7.73 7.38 -15.25
CA SER A 243 7.44 7.66 -16.66
C SER A 243 8.50 7.07 -17.60
N ASP A 244 9.78 7.11 -17.21
CA ASP A 244 10.85 6.47 -17.99
C ASP A 244 10.64 4.97 -18.10
N PHE A 245 10.30 4.29 -16.98
CA PHE A 245 9.99 2.86 -17.00
C PHE A 245 8.78 2.52 -17.86
N ILE A 246 7.73 3.34 -17.83
CA ILE A 246 6.53 3.12 -18.65
C ILE A 246 6.86 3.31 -20.13
N ALA A 247 7.48 4.43 -20.50
CA ALA A 247 7.88 4.71 -21.88
C ALA A 247 8.80 3.60 -22.43
N PHE A 248 9.77 3.16 -21.62
CA PHE A 248 10.67 2.08 -21.99
C PHE A 248 9.93 0.74 -22.17
N THR A 249 8.92 0.47 -21.36
CA THR A 249 8.07 -0.73 -21.48
C THR A 249 7.25 -0.70 -22.77
N ILE A 250 6.67 0.45 -23.13
CA ILE A 250 5.90 0.61 -24.37
C ILE A 250 6.79 0.35 -25.59
N LEU A 251 7.96 0.99 -25.64
CA LEU A 251 8.93 0.76 -26.72
C LEU A 251 9.37 -0.70 -26.76
N TRP A 252 9.64 -1.32 -25.60
CA TRP A 252 10.01 -2.73 -25.53
C TRP A 252 8.93 -3.62 -26.14
N LYS A 253 7.66 -3.43 -25.77
CA LYS A 253 6.53 -4.23 -26.26
C LYS A 253 6.31 -4.08 -27.77
N GLN A 254 6.53 -2.89 -28.32
CA GLN A 254 6.41 -2.63 -29.77
C GLN A 254 7.49 -3.33 -30.61
N ASN A 255 8.61 -3.72 -29.98
CA ASN A 255 9.75 -4.34 -30.64
C ASN A 255 9.91 -5.83 -30.28
N GLN A 256 8.92 -6.44 -29.61
CA GLN A 256 8.80 -7.88 -29.41
C GLN A 256 8.10 -8.53 -30.60
#